data_AF-D2W347-F1
#
_entry.id   AF-D2W347-F1
#
_cell.length_a   1.000
_cell.length_b   1.000
_cell.length_c   1.000
_cell.angle_alpha   90.00
_cell.angle_beta   90.00
_cell.angle_gamma   90.00
#
_symmetry.space_group_name_H-M   'P 1'
#
loop_
_entity.id
_entity.type
_entity.pdbx_description
1 polymer ?
#
loop_
_entity_poly.entity_id
_entity_poly.type
_entity_poly.pdbx_seq_one_letter_code
_entity_poly.pdbx_strand_id
1 'polypeptide(L)'
;MLFFDDPFLIRVDMILLSFNIIILIIISAISDHHVIYFFRLIMFILFCLVSGGSCVIKYLIDKIQSSKSQQIEGELESYLKHQDFRDLIREYCVKELSLENYNFFTFLLELKLKSKKKLSIELMDEISQVYLNQNSTFELNISSTCRKNFFILRKRIQDQNETELSTESNSFVQTIQDLILVFEGEILANLRDTFSRMENTNEFKTWLYAFKVQQQNNIF
;
A
#
# COMPACT_ATOMS: atom_id res chain seq x y z
N MET A 1 -13.17 17.12 1.54
CA MET A 1 -13.65 16.54 0.26
C MET A 1 -13.28 17.35 -0.97
N LEU A 2 -13.20 18.68 -0.96
CA LEU A 2 -13.04 19.48 -2.20
C LEU A 2 -11.72 19.28 -2.96
N PHE A 3 -10.65 18.83 -2.29
CA PHE A 3 -9.31 18.63 -2.87
C PHE A 3 -8.90 17.17 -3.09
N PHE A 4 -9.65 16.20 -2.56
CA PHE A 4 -9.21 14.79 -2.55
C PHE A 4 -9.69 13.99 -3.78
N ASP A 5 -10.71 14.48 -4.50
CA ASP A 5 -11.26 13.81 -5.69
C ASP A 5 -10.68 14.31 -7.03
N ASP A 6 -9.56 15.04 -7.01
CA ASP A 6 -8.94 15.57 -8.22
C ASP A 6 -7.60 14.89 -8.53
N PRO A 7 -7.62 13.75 -9.26
CA PRO A 7 -6.39 12.99 -9.56
C PRO A 7 -5.38 13.79 -10.38
N PHE A 8 -5.84 14.78 -11.13
CA PHE A 8 -5.04 15.62 -12.03
C PHE A 8 -4.76 17.03 -11.48
N LEU A 9 -5.19 17.33 -10.25
CA LEU A 9 -5.00 18.64 -9.59
C LEU A 9 -5.51 19.85 -10.41
N ILE A 10 -6.45 19.63 -11.33
CA ILE A 10 -6.97 20.67 -12.24
C ILE A 10 -7.58 21.84 -11.44
N ARG A 11 -8.27 21.56 -10.34
CA ARG A 11 -8.85 22.57 -9.44
C ARG A 11 -7.78 23.42 -8.79
N VAL A 12 -6.65 22.82 -8.41
CA VAL A 12 -5.52 23.56 -7.83
C VAL A 12 -4.95 24.49 -8.88
N ASP A 13 -4.74 24.02 -10.11
CA ASP A 13 -4.22 24.85 -11.20
C ASP A 13 -5.18 26.01 -11.55
N MET A 14 -6.51 25.78 -11.54
CA MET A 14 -7.51 26.83 -11.74
C MET A 14 -7.48 27.89 -10.62
N ILE A 15 -7.28 27.47 -9.37
CA ILE A 15 -7.13 28.39 -8.23
C ILE A 15 -5.85 29.21 -8.40
N LEU A 16 -4.72 28.57 -8.71
CA LEU A 16 -3.43 29.25 -8.94
C LEU A 16 -3.50 30.22 -10.12
N LEU A 17 -4.21 29.87 -11.20
CA LEU A 17 -4.46 30.77 -12.34
C LEU A 17 -5.29 31.99 -11.90
N SER A 18 -6.32 31.78 -11.08
CA SER A 18 -7.14 32.87 -10.54
C SER A 18 -6.32 33.81 -9.64
N PHE A 19 -5.41 33.26 -8.83
CA PHE A 19 -4.46 34.06 -8.05
C PHE A 19 -3.52 34.90 -8.92
N ASN A 20 -3.07 34.38 -10.07
CA ASN A 20 -2.24 35.15 -11.00
C ASN A 20 -2.99 36.39 -11.55
N ILE A 21 -4.29 36.27 -11.82
CA ILE A 21 -5.13 37.41 -12.26
C ILE A 21 -5.22 38.46 -11.15
N ILE A 22 -5.43 38.05 -9.90
CA ILE A 22 -5.49 38.97 -8.75
C ILE A 22 -4.15 39.71 -8.59
N ILE A 23 -3.02 39.00 -8.67
CA ILE A 23 -1.70 39.61 -8.58
C ILE A 23 -1.47 40.62 -9.72
N LEU A 24 -1.95 40.33 -10.92
CA LEU A 24 -1.85 41.24 -12.06
C LEU A 24 -2.63 42.55 -11.80
N ILE A 25 -3.82 42.47 -11.23
CA ILE A 25 -4.61 43.64 -10.81
C ILE A 25 -3.84 44.45 -9.75
N ILE A 26 -3.26 43.79 -8.75
CA ILE A 26 -2.47 44.44 -7.68
C ILE A 26 -1.26 45.18 -8.28
N ILE A 27 -0.51 44.53 -9.19
CA ILE A 27 0.63 45.16 -9.87
C ILE A 27 0.20 46.42 -10.64
N SER A 28 -0.99 46.41 -11.25
CA SER A 28 -1.50 47.57 -12.00
C SER A 28 -1.88 48.77 -11.11
N ALA A 29 -2.19 48.52 -9.83
CA ALA A 29 -2.63 49.54 -8.88
C ALA A 29 -1.49 50.16 -8.05
N ILE A 30 -0.33 49.51 -7.99
CA ILE A 30 0.81 49.93 -7.15
C ILE A 30 1.86 50.64 -8.00
N SER A 31 2.40 51.75 -7.49
CA SER A 31 3.44 52.53 -8.18
C SER A 31 4.86 52.23 -7.68
N ASP A 32 5.01 51.58 -6.53
CA ASP A 32 6.31 51.25 -5.96
C ASP A 32 7.02 50.15 -6.76
N HIS A 33 8.17 50.49 -7.32
CA HIS A 33 8.98 49.60 -8.14
C HIS A 33 9.43 48.33 -7.40
N HIS A 34 9.83 48.41 -6.14
CA HIS A 34 10.28 47.24 -5.38
C HIS A 34 9.16 46.24 -5.18
N VAL A 35 7.97 46.74 -4.86
CA VAL A 35 6.76 45.92 -4.67
C VAL A 35 6.36 45.24 -5.98
N ILE A 36 6.45 45.95 -7.11
CA ILE A 36 6.19 45.38 -8.44
C ILE A 36 7.16 44.23 -8.75
N TYR A 37 8.46 44.39 -8.50
CA TYR A 37 9.44 43.32 -8.74
C TYR A 37 9.16 42.07 -7.91
N PHE A 38 8.79 42.24 -6.64
CA PHE A 38 8.41 41.13 -5.77
C PHE A 38 7.19 40.36 -6.30
N PHE A 39 6.12 41.07 -6.69
CA PHE A 39 4.93 40.42 -7.26
C PHE A 39 5.19 39.74 -8.61
N ARG A 40 6.09 40.29 -9.44
CA ARG A 40 6.54 39.63 -10.67
C ARG A 40 7.23 38.30 -10.41
N LEU A 41 8.07 38.22 -9.37
CA LEU A 41 8.72 36.97 -8.97
C LEU A 41 7.69 35.94 -8.50
N ILE A 42 6.73 36.36 -7.66
CA ILE A 42 5.65 35.46 -7.22
C ILE A 42 4.85 34.94 -8.41
N MET A 43 4.44 35.83 -9.32
CA MET A 43 3.71 35.46 -10.53
C MET A 43 4.50 34.45 -11.38
N PHE A 44 5.81 34.64 -11.54
CA PHE A 44 6.66 33.69 -12.24
C PHE A 44 6.66 32.30 -11.57
N ILE A 45 6.81 32.25 -10.24
CA ILE A 45 6.77 30.98 -9.49
C ILE A 45 5.41 30.30 -9.65
N LEU A 46 4.31 31.03 -9.52
CA LEU A 46 2.96 30.49 -9.69
C LEU A 46 2.74 29.97 -11.13
N PHE A 47 3.25 30.68 -12.13
CA PHE A 47 3.17 30.24 -13.52
C PHE A 47 3.99 28.97 -13.77
N CYS A 48 5.17 28.85 -13.17
CA CYS A 48 5.95 27.61 -13.19
C CYS A 48 5.20 26.45 -12.53
N LEU A 49 4.49 26.70 -11.43
CA LEU A 49 3.67 25.69 -10.76
C LEU A 49 2.50 25.21 -11.65
N VAL A 50 1.78 26.15 -12.28
CA VAL A 50 0.67 25.84 -13.20
C VAL A 50 1.16 25.14 -14.48
N SER A 51 2.38 25.44 -14.95
CA SER A 51 2.97 24.84 -16.16
C SER A 51 3.53 23.42 -15.93
N GLY A 52 3.01 22.69 -14.95
CA GLY A 52 3.42 21.32 -14.61
C GLY A 52 4.31 21.20 -13.38
N GLY A 53 4.68 22.30 -12.72
CA GLY A 53 5.42 22.26 -11.44
C GLY A 53 4.64 21.51 -10.35
N SER A 54 3.31 21.64 -10.30
CA SER A 54 2.43 20.86 -9.40
C SER A 54 2.61 19.34 -9.58
N CYS A 55 2.69 18.87 -10.82
CA CYS A 55 2.91 17.45 -11.12
C CYS A 55 4.30 16.98 -10.67
N VAL A 56 5.34 17.79 -10.87
CA VAL A 56 6.70 17.49 -10.41
C VAL A 56 6.75 17.41 -8.89
N ILE A 57 6.12 18.34 -8.18
CA ILE A 57 6.06 18.33 -6.71
C ILE A 57 5.34 17.08 -6.21
N LYS A 58 4.18 16.75 -6.78
CA LYS A 58 3.43 15.53 -6.45
C LYS A 58 4.30 14.28 -6.66
N TYR A 59 4.93 14.17 -7.82
CA TYR A 59 5.84 13.07 -8.13
C TYR A 59 7.01 12.97 -7.13
N LEU A 60 7.60 14.10 -6.72
CA LEU A 60 8.66 14.11 -5.72
C LEU A 60 8.15 13.66 -4.34
N ILE A 61 6.96 14.10 -3.93
CA ILE A 61 6.32 13.65 -2.68
C ILE A 61 6.06 12.14 -2.73
N ASP A 62 5.44 11.65 -3.80
CA ASP A 62 5.14 10.22 -3.99
C ASP A 62 6.43 9.39 -4.00
N LYS A 63 7.51 9.90 -4.61
CA LYS A 63 8.82 9.26 -4.62
C LYS A 63 9.47 9.20 -3.24
N ILE A 64 9.36 10.27 -2.45
CA ILE A 64 9.87 10.30 -1.07
C ILE A 64 9.05 9.36 -0.17
N GLN A 65 7.73 9.33 -0.33
CA GLN A 65 6.85 8.45 0.44
C GLN A 65 7.05 6.98 0.09
N SER A 66 7.19 6.65 -1.20
CA SER A 66 7.46 5.27 -1.64
C SER A 66 8.83 4.75 -1.19
N SER A 67 9.86 5.61 -1.14
CA SER A 67 11.16 5.22 -0.57
C SER A 67 11.07 4.88 0.91
N LYS A 68 10.35 5.68 1.70
CA LYS A 68 10.08 5.34 3.11
C LYS A 68 9.25 4.07 3.26
N SER A 69 8.31 3.85 2.35
CA SER A 69 7.49 2.63 2.31
C SER A 69 8.33 1.38 2.16
N GLN A 70 9.25 1.36 1.19
CA GLN A 70 10.12 0.22 0.93
C GLN A 70 11.08 -0.07 2.10
N GLN A 71 11.58 0.96 2.78
CA GLN A 71 12.43 0.76 3.95
C GLN A 71 11.65 0.08 5.10
N ILE A 72 10.45 0.57 5.41
CA ILE A 72 9.60 0.02 6.47
C ILE A 72 9.19 -1.42 6.16
N GLU A 73 8.90 -1.72 4.89
CA GLU A 73 8.59 -3.08 4.43
C GLU A 73 9.76 -4.04 4.71
N GLY A 74 10.99 -3.63 4.38
CA GLY A 74 12.19 -4.42 4.69
C GLY A 74 12.42 -4.62 6.18
N GLU A 75 12.12 -3.62 7.01
CA GLU A 75 12.25 -3.72 8.47
C GLU A 75 11.21 -4.68 9.06
N LEU A 76 9.93 -4.54 8.70
CA LEU A 76 8.86 -5.42 9.16
C LEU A 76 9.12 -6.88 8.76
N GLU A 77 9.46 -7.13 7.49
CA GLU A 77 9.82 -8.46 7.02
C GLU A 77 11.05 -9.03 7.74
N SER A 78 12.03 -8.19 8.06
CA SER A 78 13.20 -8.60 8.84
C SER A 78 12.82 -8.99 10.26
N TYR A 79 11.98 -8.20 10.94
CA TYR A 79 11.54 -8.49 12.30
C TYR A 79 10.66 -9.74 12.36
N LEU A 80 9.79 -9.97 11.37
CA LEU A 80 8.94 -11.15 11.28
C LEU A 80 9.70 -12.48 11.19
N LYS A 81 11.01 -12.47 10.92
CA LYS A 81 11.86 -13.66 11.01
C LYS A 81 12.02 -14.16 12.45
N HIS A 82 11.89 -13.28 13.43
CA HIS A 82 12.06 -13.59 14.85
C HIS A 82 10.73 -14.01 15.51
N GLN A 83 10.75 -15.10 16.29
CA GLN A 83 9.53 -15.69 16.88
C GLN A 83 8.91 -14.79 17.95
N ASP A 84 9.74 -14.22 18.81
CA ASP A 84 9.34 -13.26 19.85
C ASP A 84 8.63 -12.02 19.25
N PHE A 85 9.13 -11.50 18.13
CA PHE A 85 8.45 -10.44 17.41
C PHE A 85 7.12 -10.88 16.83
N ARG A 86 7.04 -12.10 16.27
CA ARG A 86 5.78 -12.66 15.75
C ARG A 86 4.72 -12.76 16.85
N ASP A 87 5.11 -13.16 18.04
CA ASP A 87 4.20 -13.24 19.19
C ASP A 87 3.74 -11.85 19.64
N LEU A 88 4.67 -10.88 19.68
CA LEU A 88 4.37 -9.49 20.03
C LEU A 88 3.39 -8.82 19.05
N ILE A 89 3.68 -8.90 17.74
CA ILE A 89 2.80 -8.28 16.72
C ILE A 89 1.45 -8.98 16.66
N ARG A 90 1.40 -10.31 16.87
CA ARG A 90 0.13 -11.04 16.96
C ARG A 90 -0.70 -10.55 18.14
N GLU A 91 -0.12 -10.43 19.32
CA GLU A 91 -0.82 -9.89 20.50
C GLU A 91 -1.33 -8.47 20.25
N TYR A 92 -0.53 -7.64 19.60
CA TYR A 92 -0.94 -6.30 19.22
C TYR A 92 -2.12 -6.29 18.22
N CYS A 93 -2.09 -7.15 17.18
CA CYS A 93 -3.21 -7.29 16.25
C CYS A 93 -4.49 -7.79 16.94
N VAL A 94 -4.40 -8.61 17.98
CA VAL A 94 -5.58 -8.98 18.80
C VAL A 94 -6.17 -7.75 19.48
N LYS A 95 -5.32 -6.88 20.08
CA LYS A 95 -5.76 -5.65 20.76
C LYS A 95 -6.38 -4.63 19.80
N GLU A 96 -5.84 -4.51 18.59
CA GLU A 96 -6.35 -3.62 17.53
C GLU A 96 -7.50 -4.21 16.71
N LEU A 97 -7.97 -5.43 17.05
CA LEU A 97 -9.00 -6.13 16.28
C LEU A 97 -8.66 -6.28 14.78
N SER A 98 -7.39 -6.55 14.48
CA SER A 98 -6.83 -6.69 13.12
C SER A 98 -6.12 -8.03 12.90
N LEU A 99 -6.47 -9.03 13.71
CA LEU A 99 -5.84 -10.36 13.72
C LEU A 99 -5.99 -11.11 12.38
N GLU A 100 -7.07 -10.86 11.65
CA GLU A 100 -7.34 -11.45 10.34
C GLU A 100 -6.25 -11.15 9.32
N ASN A 101 -5.72 -9.91 9.29
CA ASN A 101 -4.64 -9.53 8.38
C ASN A 101 -3.34 -10.29 8.72
N TYR A 102 -3.04 -10.45 10.02
CA TYR A 102 -1.86 -11.18 10.48
C TYR A 102 -1.95 -12.69 10.19
N ASN A 103 -3.11 -13.30 10.47
CA ASN A 103 -3.34 -14.71 10.21
C ASN A 103 -3.22 -15.01 8.72
N PHE A 104 -3.85 -14.17 7.88
CA PHE A 104 -3.80 -14.37 6.44
C PHE A 104 -2.40 -14.13 5.86
N PHE A 105 -1.66 -13.15 6.37
CA PHE A 105 -0.25 -12.97 6.01
C PHE A 105 0.60 -14.19 6.36
N THR A 106 0.44 -14.76 7.55
CA THR A 106 1.15 -15.98 7.96
C THR A 106 0.80 -17.14 7.03
N PHE A 107 -0.46 -17.29 6.68
CA PHE A 107 -0.93 -18.25 5.68
C PHE A 107 -0.31 -18.01 4.29
N LEU A 108 -0.18 -16.76 3.83
CA LEU A 108 0.51 -16.44 2.57
C LEU A 108 2.00 -16.81 2.62
N LEU A 109 2.68 -16.62 3.75
CA LEU A 109 4.08 -17.06 3.92
C LEU A 109 4.23 -18.57 3.77
N GLU A 110 3.31 -19.35 4.35
CA GLU A 110 3.29 -20.81 4.19
C GLU A 110 3.04 -21.23 2.73
N LEU A 111 2.16 -20.51 2.03
CA LEU A 111 1.91 -20.72 0.60
C LEU A 111 3.13 -20.34 -0.26
N LYS A 112 3.91 -19.33 0.13
CA LYS A 112 5.14 -18.91 -0.58
C LYS A 112 6.17 -20.02 -0.66
N LEU A 113 6.25 -20.89 0.36
CA LEU A 113 7.08 -22.10 0.34
C LEU A 113 6.64 -23.12 -0.73
N LYS A 114 5.39 -23.03 -1.18
CA LYS A 114 4.76 -23.88 -2.20
C LYS A 114 4.47 -23.11 -3.50
N SER A 115 5.08 -21.94 -3.71
CA SER A 115 4.73 -20.99 -4.79
C SER A 115 4.65 -21.60 -6.20
N LYS A 116 5.49 -22.59 -6.50
CA LYS A 116 5.52 -23.28 -7.81
C LYS A 116 4.45 -24.36 -7.99
N LYS A 117 3.69 -24.73 -6.95
CA LYS A 117 2.64 -25.75 -7.05
C LYS A 117 1.44 -25.20 -7.83
N LYS A 118 0.75 -26.08 -8.56
CA LYS A 118 -0.54 -25.77 -9.20
C LYS A 118 -1.53 -25.32 -8.13
N LEU A 119 -2.25 -24.26 -8.42
CA LEU A 119 -3.26 -23.72 -7.53
C LEU A 119 -4.53 -24.58 -7.61
N SER A 120 -4.95 -25.14 -6.48
CA SER A 120 -6.13 -26.01 -6.37
C SER A 120 -7.40 -25.20 -6.14
N ILE A 121 -8.53 -25.65 -6.70
CA ILE A 121 -9.82 -24.96 -6.55
C ILE A 121 -10.31 -25.02 -5.11
N GLU A 122 -10.01 -26.10 -4.39
CA GLU A 122 -10.37 -26.31 -2.99
C GLU A 122 -9.73 -25.26 -2.09
N LEU A 123 -8.48 -24.88 -2.39
CA LEU A 123 -7.77 -23.83 -1.66
C LEU A 123 -8.41 -22.45 -1.90
N MET A 124 -8.84 -22.19 -3.14
CA MET A 124 -9.57 -20.97 -3.47
C MET A 124 -10.91 -20.92 -2.73
N ASP A 125 -11.62 -22.03 -2.65
CA ASP A 125 -12.90 -22.10 -1.95
C ASP A 125 -12.73 -21.92 -0.44
N GLU A 126 -11.69 -22.51 0.15
CA GLU A 126 -11.32 -22.29 1.56
C GLU A 126 -11.04 -20.80 1.84
N ILE A 127 -10.19 -20.16 1.02
CA ILE A 127 -9.87 -18.73 1.18
C ILE A 127 -11.14 -17.88 1.04
N SER A 128 -11.98 -18.18 0.05
CA SER A 128 -13.23 -17.45 -0.16
C SER A 128 -14.15 -17.58 1.05
N GLN A 129 -14.28 -18.78 1.61
CA GLN A 129 -15.18 -19.05 2.73
C GLN A 129 -14.69 -18.41 4.04
N VAL A 130 -13.40 -18.53 4.34
CA VAL A 130 -12.82 -18.11 5.63
C VAL A 130 -12.55 -16.61 5.69
N TYR A 131 -12.14 -16.01 4.56
CA TYR A 131 -11.58 -14.66 4.55
C TYR A 131 -12.34 -13.64 3.67
N LEU A 132 -13.11 -14.09 2.67
CA LEU A 132 -13.76 -13.18 1.71
C LEU A 132 -15.28 -13.14 1.82
N ASN A 133 -15.92 -14.14 2.42
CA ASN A 133 -17.37 -14.12 2.58
C ASN A 133 -17.78 -13.03 3.59
N GLN A 134 -18.89 -12.36 3.29
CA GLN A 134 -19.47 -11.39 4.20
C GLN A 134 -19.83 -12.08 5.51
N ASN A 135 -19.47 -11.45 6.64
CA ASN A 135 -19.66 -12.00 7.99
C ASN A 135 -18.82 -13.25 8.28
N SER A 136 -17.76 -13.52 7.50
CA SER A 136 -16.77 -14.51 7.90
C SER A 136 -16.02 -14.03 9.15
N THR A 137 -15.65 -14.96 10.03
CA THR A 137 -14.98 -14.63 11.31
C THR A 137 -13.67 -13.87 11.10
N PHE A 138 -13.00 -14.10 9.97
CA PHE A 138 -11.76 -13.45 9.59
C PHE A 138 -11.92 -12.68 8.28
N GLU A 139 -13.06 -12.00 8.09
CA GLU A 139 -13.29 -11.18 6.88
C GLU A 139 -12.19 -10.13 6.70
N LEU A 140 -11.47 -10.21 5.57
CA LEU A 140 -10.36 -9.31 5.28
C LEU A 140 -10.85 -7.93 4.85
N ASN A 141 -10.21 -6.89 5.38
CA ASN A 141 -10.39 -5.52 4.93
C ASN A 141 -9.58 -5.23 3.65
N ILE A 142 -10.07 -5.73 2.52
CA ILE A 142 -9.45 -5.56 1.20
C ILE A 142 -10.36 -4.79 0.24
N SER A 143 -9.76 -4.17 -0.78
CA SER A 143 -10.46 -3.44 -1.81
C SER A 143 -11.35 -4.35 -2.67
N SER A 144 -12.39 -3.77 -3.25
CA SER A 144 -13.22 -4.44 -4.25
C SER A 144 -12.41 -4.92 -5.46
N THR A 145 -11.31 -4.24 -5.78
CA THR A 145 -10.42 -4.60 -6.89
C THR A 145 -9.66 -5.88 -6.58
N CYS A 146 -9.06 -6.01 -5.40
CA CYS A 146 -8.40 -7.25 -4.97
C CYS A 146 -9.39 -8.42 -4.94
N ARG A 147 -10.57 -8.22 -4.32
CA ARG A 147 -11.64 -9.24 -4.28
C ARG A 147 -12.09 -9.67 -5.69
N LYS A 148 -12.23 -8.72 -6.63
CA LYS A 148 -12.55 -9.02 -8.04
C LYS A 148 -11.44 -9.81 -8.73
N ASN A 149 -10.17 -9.43 -8.52
CA ASN A 149 -9.02 -10.12 -9.12
C ASN A 149 -8.93 -11.57 -8.65
N PHE A 150 -9.20 -11.82 -7.36
CA PHE A 150 -9.32 -13.16 -6.81
C PHE A 150 -10.38 -14.00 -7.53
N PHE A 151 -11.60 -13.48 -7.70
CA PHE A 151 -12.66 -14.24 -8.39
C PHE A 151 -12.38 -14.46 -9.88
N ILE A 152 -11.69 -13.52 -10.54
CA ILE A 152 -11.19 -13.72 -11.92
C ILE A 152 -10.18 -14.87 -11.95
N LEU A 153 -9.22 -14.91 -11.02
CA LEU A 153 -8.25 -15.98 -10.91
C LEU A 153 -8.93 -17.34 -10.66
N ARG A 154 -9.88 -17.38 -9.72
CA ARG A 154 -10.69 -18.57 -9.41
C ARG A 154 -11.41 -19.10 -10.65
N LYS A 155 -12.07 -18.22 -11.40
CA LYS A 155 -12.79 -18.60 -12.62
C LYS A 155 -11.86 -19.20 -13.68
N ARG A 156 -10.66 -18.63 -13.88
CA ARG A 156 -9.67 -19.18 -14.84
C ARG A 156 -9.26 -20.61 -14.49
N ILE A 157 -9.10 -20.92 -13.19
CA ILE A 157 -8.74 -22.27 -12.73
C ILE A 157 -9.89 -23.24 -12.97
N GLN A 158 -11.13 -22.80 -12.73
CA GLN A 158 -12.33 -23.59 -13.00
C GLN A 158 -12.45 -23.93 -14.49
N ASP A 159 -12.31 -22.93 -15.38
CA ASP A 159 -12.37 -23.11 -16.84
C ASP A 159 -11.23 -24.05 -17.34
N GLN A 160 -10.05 -24.01 -16.71
CA GLN A 160 -8.94 -24.92 -17.02
C GLN A 160 -9.25 -26.38 -16.67
N ASN A 161 -9.83 -26.63 -15.49
CA ASN A 161 -10.18 -27.99 -15.06
C ASN A 161 -11.25 -28.63 -15.96
N GLU A 162 -12.18 -27.83 -16.52
CA GLU A 162 -13.16 -28.31 -17.49
C GLU A 162 -12.53 -28.63 -18.85
N THR A 163 -11.51 -27.87 -19.25
CA THR A 163 -10.84 -28.01 -20.56
C THR A 163 -9.82 -29.16 -20.60
N GLU A 164 -9.14 -29.47 -19.49
CA GLU A 164 -8.18 -30.58 -19.37
C GLU A 164 -8.79 -31.95 -19.73
N LEU A 165 -10.12 -32.08 -19.66
CA LEU A 165 -10.85 -33.27 -20.11
C LEU A 165 -10.92 -33.43 -21.64
N SER A 166 -10.54 -32.42 -22.43
CA SER A 166 -10.91 -32.35 -23.85
C SER A 166 -9.76 -32.36 -24.87
N THR A 167 -8.61 -31.70 -24.69
CA THR A 167 -7.45 -31.84 -25.62
C THR A 167 -6.16 -31.17 -25.09
N GLU A 168 -4.99 -31.70 -25.46
CA GLU A 168 -3.62 -31.23 -25.15
C GLU A 168 -3.29 -29.83 -25.73
N SER A 169 -3.89 -28.78 -25.20
CA SER A 169 -3.48 -27.40 -25.49
C SER A 169 -2.51 -26.89 -24.42
N ASN A 170 -1.40 -26.28 -24.86
CA ASN A 170 -0.36 -25.63 -24.03
C ASN A 170 -0.91 -24.42 -23.26
N SER A 171 -1.83 -24.65 -22.31
CA SER A 171 -2.37 -23.59 -21.48
C SER A 171 -1.41 -23.24 -20.34
N PHE A 172 -1.31 -21.95 -20.03
CA PHE A 172 -0.50 -21.44 -18.92
C PHE A 172 -1.09 -21.91 -17.59
N VAL A 173 -0.37 -22.76 -16.86
CA VAL A 173 -0.81 -23.30 -15.56
C VAL A 173 -0.79 -22.20 -14.50
N GLN A 174 -1.93 -21.91 -13.88
CA GLN A 174 -2.00 -20.98 -12.75
C GLN A 174 -1.34 -21.59 -11.51
N THR A 175 -0.52 -20.80 -10.84
CA THR A 175 0.32 -21.21 -9.71
C THR A 175 -0.12 -20.53 -8.42
N ILE A 176 0.35 -21.06 -7.28
CA ILE A 176 0.16 -20.40 -5.97
C ILE A 176 0.77 -18.99 -5.97
N GLN A 177 1.84 -18.75 -6.74
CA GLN A 177 2.41 -17.41 -6.87
C GLN A 177 1.40 -16.38 -7.40
N ASP A 178 0.55 -16.75 -8.35
CA ASP A 178 -0.45 -15.85 -8.93
C ASP A 178 -1.48 -15.42 -7.87
N LEU A 179 -1.85 -16.33 -6.96
CA LEU A 179 -2.70 -16.03 -5.81
C LEU A 179 -2.03 -15.10 -4.80
N ILE A 180 -0.75 -15.34 -4.49
CA ILE A 180 0.02 -14.49 -3.57
C ILE A 180 0.05 -13.05 -4.10
N LEU A 181 0.33 -12.86 -5.39
CA LEU A 181 0.38 -11.53 -6.02
C LEU A 181 -0.95 -10.76 -5.94
N VAL A 182 -2.09 -11.45 -5.88
CA VAL A 182 -3.40 -10.80 -5.74
C VAL A 182 -3.55 -10.14 -4.36
N PHE A 183 -2.99 -10.74 -3.31
CA PHE A 183 -3.22 -10.30 -1.92
C PHE A 183 -2.03 -9.60 -1.28
N GLU A 184 -0.79 -9.95 -1.65
CA GLU A 184 0.44 -9.56 -0.95
C GLU A 184 0.50 -8.05 -0.70
N GLY A 185 0.21 -7.22 -1.72
CA GLY A 185 0.26 -5.76 -1.59
C GLY A 185 -0.73 -5.18 -0.59
N GLU A 186 -1.99 -5.62 -0.60
CA GLU A 186 -3.02 -5.07 0.32
C GLU A 186 -2.85 -5.57 1.75
N ILE A 187 -2.49 -6.85 1.91
CA ILE A 187 -2.28 -7.45 3.23
C ILE A 187 -1.04 -6.86 3.91
N LEU A 188 0.06 -6.67 3.16
CA LEU A 188 1.24 -5.97 3.68
C LEU A 188 0.92 -4.51 4.01
N ALA A 189 0.12 -3.82 3.20
CA ALA A 189 -0.29 -2.45 3.50
C ALA A 189 -1.10 -2.36 4.81
N ASN A 190 -2.07 -3.26 5.02
CA ASN A 190 -2.86 -3.32 6.24
C ASN A 190 -2.01 -3.65 7.48
N LEU A 191 -1.11 -4.63 7.34
CA LEU A 191 -0.18 -4.98 8.42
C LEU A 191 0.80 -3.86 8.73
N ARG A 192 1.25 -3.13 7.71
CA ARG A 192 2.14 -1.99 7.90
C ARG A 192 1.45 -0.84 8.63
N ASP A 193 0.20 -0.56 8.30
CA ASP A 193 -0.60 0.43 9.04
C ASP A 193 -0.69 0.04 10.53
N THR A 194 -0.99 -1.23 10.81
CA THR A 194 -0.99 -1.77 12.18
C THR A 194 0.39 -1.69 12.85
N PHE A 195 1.45 -2.06 12.13
CA PHE A 195 2.84 -2.00 12.61
C PHE A 195 3.25 -0.56 12.94
N SER A 196 2.91 0.43 12.11
CA SER A 196 3.25 1.83 12.34
C SER A 196 2.64 2.39 13.62
N ARG A 197 1.44 1.91 14.01
CA ARG A 197 0.85 2.23 15.31
C ARG A 197 1.60 1.51 16.44
N MET A 198 1.89 0.22 16.26
CA MET A 198 2.65 -0.58 17.22
C MET A 198 4.02 0.00 17.54
N GLU A 199 4.70 0.61 16.56
CA GLU A 199 6.03 1.22 16.75
C GLU A 199 6.05 2.28 17.86
N ASN A 200 4.91 2.91 18.12
CA ASN A 200 4.79 3.95 19.14
C ASN A 200 4.58 3.40 20.56
N THR A 201 4.28 2.10 20.69
CA THR A 201 4.02 1.42 21.97
C THR A 201 5.30 1.21 22.80
N ASN A 202 5.15 1.06 24.12
CA ASN A 202 6.30 0.81 25.01
C ASN A 202 6.81 -0.62 24.87
N GLU A 203 5.92 -1.57 24.59
CA GLU A 203 6.20 -2.98 24.37
C GLU A 203 7.14 -3.17 23.18
N PHE A 204 6.81 -2.54 22.05
CA PHE A 204 7.70 -2.56 20.88
C PHE A 204 9.03 -1.85 21.14
N LYS A 205 9.02 -0.67 21.76
CA LYS A 205 10.27 0.05 22.09
C LYS A 205 11.20 -0.79 22.99
N THR A 206 10.62 -1.51 23.95
CA THR A 206 11.35 -2.40 24.86
C THR A 206 11.92 -3.59 24.11
N TRP A 207 11.10 -4.25 23.28
CA TRP A 207 11.54 -5.35 22.42
C TRP A 207 12.67 -4.92 21.47
N LEU A 208 12.49 -3.78 20.77
CA LEU A 208 13.47 -3.26 19.82
C LEU A 208 14.80 -2.92 20.50
N TYR A 209 14.77 -2.39 21.73
CA TYR A 209 15.97 -2.17 22.52
C TYR A 209 16.69 -3.49 22.84
N ALA A 210 15.96 -4.50 23.32
CA ALA A 210 16.53 -5.82 23.62
C ALA A 210 17.12 -6.48 22.37
N PHE A 211 16.39 -6.42 21.25
CA PHE A 211 16.82 -6.92 19.95
C PHE A 211 18.13 -6.28 19.48
N LYS A 212 18.25 -4.94 19.59
CA LYS A 212 19.49 -4.21 19.24
C LYS A 212 20.67 -4.62 20.13
N VAL A 213 20.44 -4.83 21.43
CA VAL A 213 21.49 -5.30 22.35
C VAL A 213 21.93 -6.73 22.00
N GLN A 214 21.02 -7.63 21.67
CA GLN A 214 21.35 -9.00 21.22
C GLN A 214 22.18 -8.96 19.93
N GLN A 215 21.81 -8.09 18.99
CA GLN A 215 22.54 -7.91 17.73
C GLN A 215 23.96 -7.39 17.92
N GLN A 216 24.15 -6.41 18.80
CA GLN A 216 25.48 -5.88 19.11
C GLN A 216 26.40 -6.93 19.78
N ASN A 217 25.81 -7.86 20.52
CA ASN A 217 26.55 -8.91 21.23
C ASN A 217 26.69 -10.22 20.44
N ASN A 218 26.17 -10.29 19.20
CA ASN A 218 26.12 -11.51 18.38
C ASN A 218 25.45 -12.70 19.08
N ILE A 219 24.38 -12.44 19.84
CA ILE A 219 23.59 -13.49 20.51
C ILE A 219 22.39 -13.80 19.60
N PHE A 220 22.58 -14.66 18.60
CA PHE A 220 21.52 -15.15 17.71
C PHE A 220 21.73 -16.61 17.35
#